data_AF-A0A2K6DNK8-F1
#
_entry.id   AF-A0A2K6DNK8-F1
#
_cell.length_a   1.000
_cell.length_b   1.000
_cell.length_c   1.000
_cell.angle_alpha   90.00
_cell.angle_beta   90.00
_cell.angle_gamma   90.00
#
_symmetry.space_group_name_H-M   'P 1'
#
loop_
_entity.id
_entity.type
_entity.pdbx_description
1 polymer ?
#
loop_
_entity_poly.entity_id
_entity_poly.type
_entity_poly.pdbx_seq_one_letter_code
_entity_poly.pdbx_strand_id
1 'polypeptide(L)'
;MTELETAMGMIIDVFSRYSGSEGSTQTLTKGELKVLMEKELPGFLQSGKDKDAVDKLLKDLDANGDAQVDFSEFIVFVAAITSACHKYFEKAGLK
;
A
#
# COMPACT_ATOMS: atom_id res chain seq x y z
N MET A 1 -18.17 15.27 -6.21
CA MET A 1 -17.77 14.23 -5.26
C MET A 1 -17.54 14.88 -3.92
N THR A 2 -17.94 14.19 -2.86
CA THR A 2 -17.58 14.52 -1.48
C THR A 2 -16.12 14.15 -1.22
N GLU A 3 -15.52 14.70 -0.16
CA GLU A 3 -14.10 14.48 0.16
C GLU A 3 -13.76 13.00 0.32
N LEU A 4 -14.66 12.22 0.94
CA LEU A 4 -14.46 10.79 1.12
C LEU A 4 -14.54 10.02 -0.20
N GLU A 5 -15.48 10.35 -1.08
CA GLU A 5 -15.54 9.78 -2.44
C GLU A 5 -14.28 10.09 -3.24
N THR A 6 -13.75 11.31 -3.12
CA THR A 6 -12.48 11.70 -3.74
C THR A 6 -11.31 10.91 -3.17
N ALA A 7 -11.24 10.72 -1.84
CA ALA A 7 -10.19 9.91 -1.21
C ALA A 7 -10.24 8.45 -1.67
N MET A 8 -11.44 7.83 -1.72
CA MET A 8 -11.60 6.48 -2.26
C MET A 8 -11.16 6.39 -3.72
N GLY A 9 -11.54 7.37 -4.55
CA GLY A 9 -11.11 7.45 -5.95
C GLY A 9 -9.58 7.54 -6.09
N MET A 10 -8.92 8.35 -5.26
CA MET A 10 -7.46 8.47 -5.27
C MET A 10 -6.76 7.16 -4.89
N ILE A 11 -7.28 6.43 -3.90
CA ILE A 11 -6.69 5.13 -3.50
C ILE A 11 -6.81 4.10 -4.64
N ILE A 12 -7.97 4.05 -5.30
CA ILE A 12 -8.20 3.17 -6.46
C ILE A 12 -7.28 3.55 -7.62
N ASP A 13 -7.14 4.85 -7.91
CA ASP A 13 -6.28 5.34 -8.98
C ASP A 13 -4.80 5.01 -8.74
N VAL A 14 -4.32 5.16 -7.50
CA VAL A 14 -2.97 4.76 -7.11
C VAL A 14 -2.75 3.27 -7.37
N PHE A 15 -3.62 2.40 -6.87
CA PHE A 15 -3.50 0.95 -7.11
C PHE A 15 -3.45 0.64 -8.61
N SER A 16 -4.41 1.19 -9.35
CA SER A 16 -4.60 0.92 -10.79
C SER A 16 -3.41 1.41 -11.63
N ARG A 17 -2.74 2.48 -11.20
CA ARG A 17 -1.55 3.05 -11.86
C ARG A 17 -0.33 2.12 -11.80
N TYR A 18 -0.24 1.30 -10.74
CA TYR A 18 0.90 0.42 -10.52
C TYR A 18 0.61 -1.04 -10.89
N SER A 19 -0.66 -1.45 -10.98
CA SER A 19 -1.05 -2.78 -11.45
C SER A 19 -1.01 -2.89 -12.98
N GLY A 20 -0.71 -4.08 -13.50
CA GLY A 20 -0.86 -4.42 -14.92
C GLY A 20 0.31 -4.04 -15.83
N SER A 21 1.42 -3.56 -15.26
CA SER A 21 2.69 -3.45 -15.97
C SER A 21 3.38 -4.81 -16.10
N GLU A 22 3.15 -5.69 -15.12
CA GLU A 22 3.61 -7.08 -15.09
C GLU A 22 2.42 -7.98 -14.73
N GLY A 23 1.95 -8.82 -15.66
CA GLY A 23 0.87 -9.77 -15.38
C GLY A 23 -0.54 -9.18 -15.49
N SER A 24 -1.33 -9.25 -14.41
CA SER A 24 -2.76 -8.89 -14.39
C SER A 24 -2.98 -7.43 -14.00
N THR A 25 -4.00 -6.79 -14.56
CA THR A 25 -4.43 -5.43 -14.15
C THR A 25 -5.21 -5.41 -12.83
N GLN A 26 -5.44 -6.57 -12.22
CA GLN A 26 -6.23 -6.71 -10.99
C GLN A 26 -5.38 -6.89 -9.73
N THR A 27 -4.07 -7.12 -9.90
CA THR A 27 -3.15 -7.45 -8.83
C THR A 27 -1.85 -6.68 -9.00
N LEU A 28 -1.09 -6.56 -7.92
CA LEU A 28 0.28 -6.08 -7.92
C LEU A 28 1.20 -7.29 -7.75
N THR A 29 2.10 -7.47 -8.70
CA THR A 29 3.25 -8.35 -8.50
C THR A 29 4.21 -7.76 -7.46
N LYS A 30 5.17 -8.58 -7.00
CA LYS A 30 6.27 -8.10 -6.15
C LYS A 30 6.99 -6.87 -6.73
N GLY A 31 7.24 -6.85 -8.04
CA GLY A 31 7.92 -5.76 -8.73
C GLY A 31 7.10 -4.48 -8.69
N GLU A 32 5.80 -4.58 -8.96
CA GLU A 32 4.86 -3.46 -8.94
C GLU A 32 4.63 -2.91 -7.54
N LEU A 33 4.47 -3.79 -6.55
CA LEU A 33 4.36 -3.40 -5.15
C LEU A 33 5.60 -2.61 -4.70
N LYS A 34 6.80 -3.05 -5.11
CA LYS A 34 8.04 -2.32 -4.84
C LYS A 34 8.00 -0.90 -5.40
N VAL A 35 7.63 -0.75 -6.68
CA VAL A 35 7.58 0.57 -7.34
C VAL A 35 6.53 1.48 -6.69
N LEU A 36 5.35 0.93 -6.33
CA LEU A 36 4.31 1.66 -5.61
C LEU A 36 4.87 2.19 -4.28
N MET A 37 5.53 1.33 -3.49
CA MET A 37 6.09 1.73 -2.21
C MET A 37 7.17 2.81 -2.34
N GLU A 38 8.07 2.69 -3.32
CA GLU A 38 9.15 3.65 -3.56
C GLU A 38 8.61 5.04 -3.93
N LYS A 39 7.50 5.10 -4.66
CA LYS A 39 6.94 6.37 -5.15
C LYS A 39 5.90 7.00 -4.24
N GLU A 40 4.98 6.21 -3.69
CA GLU A 40 3.85 6.71 -2.90
C GLU A 40 4.15 6.70 -1.40
N LEU A 41 5.03 5.81 -0.94
CA LEU A 41 5.37 5.62 0.48
C LEU A 41 6.88 5.63 0.75
N PRO A 42 7.66 6.62 0.24
CA PRO A 42 9.12 6.61 0.34
C PRO A 42 9.61 6.60 1.81
N GLY A 43 8.88 7.24 2.72
CA GLY A 43 9.19 7.24 4.16
C GLY A 43 9.04 5.87 4.83
N PHE A 44 8.25 4.97 4.25
CA PHE A 44 8.08 3.60 4.74
C PHE A 44 9.27 2.72 4.38
N LEU A 45 9.90 2.99 3.21
CA LEU A 45 11.12 2.32 2.75
C LEU A 45 12.42 2.99 3.21
N GLN A 46 12.37 4.19 3.81
CA GLN A 46 13.54 4.96 4.26
C GLN A 46 14.45 4.24 5.27
N SER A 47 14.01 3.11 5.82
CA SER A 47 14.90 2.26 6.61
C SER A 47 16.02 1.63 5.78
N GLY A 48 15.90 1.54 4.44
CA GLY A 48 16.98 1.29 3.46
C GLY A 48 17.88 0.06 3.67
N LYS A 49 17.67 -0.70 4.75
CA LYS A 49 18.53 -1.77 5.22
C LYS A 49 17.94 -3.15 4.96
N ASP A 50 16.62 -3.24 4.79
CA ASP A 50 15.96 -4.50 4.48
C ASP A 50 15.76 -4.62 2.97
N LYS A 51 16.70 -5.30 2.31
CA LYS A 51 16.52 -5.83 0.95
C LYS A 51 15.25 -6.69 0.84
N ASP A 52 14.80 -7.21 1.97
CA ASP A 52 13.66 -8.12 2.10
C ASP A 52 12.39 -7.41 2.60
N ALA A 53 12.38 -6.08 2.75
CA ALA A 53 11.22 -5.35 3.29
C ALA A 53 9.97 -5.53 2.43
N VAL A 54 10.13 -5.45 1.09
CA VAL A 54 9.03 -5.68 0.16
C VAL A 54 8.62 -7.14 0.13
N ASP A 55 9.56 -8.08 0.27
CA ASP A 55 9.26 -9.51 0.37
C ASP A 55 8.43 -9.85 1.61
N LYS A 56 8.81 -9.25 2.74
CA LYS A 56 8.07 -9.41 3.99
C LYS A 56 6.70 -8.74 3.89
N LEU A 57 6.63 -7.53 3.36
CA LEU A 57 5.35 -6.85 3.16
C LEU A 57 4.45 -7.66 2.24
N LEU A 58 4.95 -8.14 1.10
CA LEU A 58 4.19 -8.99 0.18
C LEU A 58 3.60 -10.18 0.93
N LYS A 59 4.40 -10.90 1.73
CA LYS A 59 3.91 -12.01 2.56
C LYS A 59 2.89 -11.60 3.61
N ASP A 60 3.01 -10.40 4.18
CA ASP A 60 2.06 -9.88 5.17
C ASP A 60 0.73 -9.46 4.50
N LEU A 61 0.76 -9.10 3.21
CA LEU A 61 -0.41 -8.67 2.43
C LEU A 61 -1.11 -9.81 1.69
N ASP A 62 -0.34 -10.73 1.12
CA ASP A 62 -0.77 -11.89 0.34
C ASP A 62 -1.46 -12.92 1.25
N ALA A 63 -2.72 -12.66 1.56
CA ALA A 63 -3.52 -13.46 2.47
C ALA A 63 -4.00 -14.76 1.79
N ASN A 64 -4.14 -14.73 0.46
CA ASN A 64 -4.60 -15.87 -0.33
C ASN A 64 -3.45 -16.82 -0.77
N GLY A 65 -2.19 -16.37 -0.71
CA GLY A 65 -0.99 -17.14 -0.98
C GLY A 65 -0.62 -17.26 -2.48
N ASP A 66 -1.10 -16.35 -3.33
CA ASP A 66 -0.87 -16.36 -4.78
C ASP A 66 0.39 -15.59 -5.22
N ALA A 67 1.15 -15.08 -4.25
CA ALA A 67 2.36 -14.26 -4.42
C ALA A 67 2.11 -12.92 -5.15
N GLN A 68 0.88 -12.44 -5.16
CA GLN A 68 0.46 -11.13 -5.64
C GLN A 68 -0.36 -10.40 -4.57
N VAL A 69 -0.71 -9.15 -4.82
CA VAL A 69 -1.57 -8.35 -3.93
C VAL A 69 -2.76 -7.86 -4.72
N ASP A 70 -3.96 -8.32 -4.37
CA ASP A 70 -5.20 -7.78 -4.93
C ASP A 70 -5.62 -6.45 -4.26
N PHE A 71 -6.64 -5.80 -4.79
CA PHE A 71 -7.11 -4.53 -4.23
C PHE A 71 -7.65 -4.67 -2.80
N SER A 72 -8.25 -5.80 -2.45
CA SER A 72 -8.78 -6.06 -1.10
C SER A 72 -7.66 -6.19 -0.08
N GLU A 73 -6.57 -6.88 -0.44
CA GLU A 73 -5.37 -6.99 0.38
C GLU A 73 -4.67 -5.63 0.53
N PHE A 74 -4.57 -4.87 -0.56
CA PHE A 74 -4.01 -3.53 -0.56
C PHE A 74 -4.80 -2.53 0.32
N ILE A 75 -6.13 -2.52 0.24
CA ILE A 75 -6.93 -1.55 1.00
C ILE A 75 -6.90 -1.82 2.51
N VAL A 76 -6.80 -3.10 2.92
CA VAL A 76 -6.63 -3.47 4.33
C VAL A 76 -5.33 -2.88 4.89
N PHE A 77 -4.25 -2.93 4.12
CA PHE A 77 -2.98 -2.31 4.47
C PHE A 77 -3.05 -0.79 4.59
N VAL A 78 -3.64 -0.13 3.59
CA VAL A 78 -3.84 1.34 3.63
C VAL A 78 -4.66 1.74 4.85
N ALA A 79 -5.72 0.99 5.17
CA ALA A 79 -6.53 1.22 6.37
C ALA A 79 -5.73 1.02 7.67
N ALA A 80 -4.87 0.01 7.72
CA ALA A 80 -4.00 -0.26 8.87
C ALA A 80 -2.99 0.88 9.11
N ILE A 81 -2.31 1.35 8.05
CA ILE A 81 -1.38 2.48 8.13
C ILE A 81 -2.12 3.74 8.54
N THR A 82 -3.25 4.04 7.90
CA THR A 82 -4.05 5.22 8.21
C THR A 82 -4.48 5.23 9.68
N SER A 83 -4.89 4.08 10.20
CA SER A 83 -5.25 3.90 11.61
C SER A 83 -4.04 4.06 12.55
N ALA A 84 -2.87 3.56 12.17
CA ALA A 84 -1.63 3.73 12.95
C ALA A 84 -1.18 5.19 13.00
N CYS A 85 -1.21 5.89 11.86
CA CYS A 85 -0.94 7.33 11.77
C CYS A 85 -1.93 8.12 12.62
N HIS A 86 -3.23 7.83 12.53
CA HIS A 86 -4.24 8.48 13.35
C HIS A 86 -3.94 8.35 14.84
N LYS A 87 -3.65 7.13 15.33
CA LYS A 87 -3.24 6.88 16.72
C LYS A 87 -1.96 7.62 17.10
N TYR A 88 -1.00 7.74 16.19
CA TYR A 88 0.23 8.49 16.42
C TYR A 88 -0.06 9.98 16.60
N PHE A 89 -0.86 10.59 15.71
CA PHE A 89 -1.23 12.00 15.81
C PHE A 89 -2.07 12.30 17.05
N GLU A 90 -2.97 11.40 17.45
CA GLU A 90 -3.72 11.54 18.69
C GLU A 90 -2.82 11.48 19.93
N LYS A 91 -1.79 10.62 19.93
CA LYS A 91 -0.82 10.54 21.03
C LYS A 91 0.18 11.69 21.05
N ALA A 92 0.51 12.27 19.89
CA ALA A 92 1.47 13.35 19.76
C ALA A 92 0.91 14.75 20.10
N GLY A 93 -0.40 14.87 20.38
CA GLY A 93 -1.03 16.15 20.72
C GLY A 93 -1.05 17.17 19.57
N LEU A 94 -0.79 16.73 18.34
CA LEU A 94 -0.85 17.54 17.12
C LEU A 94 -2.28 17.52 16.58
N LYS A 95 -3.20 18.20 17.29
CA LYS A 95 -4.50 18.62 16.76
C LYS A 95 -4.62 20.12 16.95
#